data_AF-R6Q532-F1
#
_entry.id   AF-R6Q532-F1
#
_cell.length_a   1.000
_cell.length_b   1.000
_cell.length_c   1.000
_cell.angle_alpha   90.00
_cell.angle_beta   90.00
_cell.angle_gamma   90.00
#
_symmetry.space_group_name_H-M   'P 1'
#
loop_
_entity.id
_entity.type
_entity.pdbx_description
1 polymer ?
#
loop_
_entity_poly.entity_id
_entity_poly.type
_entity_poly.pdbx_seq_one_letter_code
_entity_poly.pdbx_strand_id
1 'polypeptide(L)'
;MFLLLRCSVTYLKLLQIEDNTKCFATYFYTIYLAISSEMLKFAAIFENIMADSAKTEQQFKDVLTECRTLFQKKLHDYGASWRILRPSSLTDQLYIKAKRIRSLEIKKESLVGEGIRPEFIALINYGIVGIIQLEKGYVDEVDITSDEALQLYDKYALEALQLMTRKNHDYDEAWRSMRVSSYTDFILTKIQRVKEIEDIQGDTLVSEGIDANYMDIINYAVFGVIKMSEE
;
A
#
# COMPACT_ATOMS: atom_id res chain seq x y z
N MET A 1 -63.22 13.86 57.97
CA MET A 1 -62.42 12.71 58.46
C MET A 1 -62.15 11.80 57.27
N PHE A 2 -60.89 11.75 56.83
CA PHE A 2 -60.23 10.71 56.03
C PHE A 2 -61.02 10.04 54.89
N LEU A 3 -60.76 10.40 53.63
CA LEU A 3 -59.64 9.95 52.76
C LEU A 3 -60.00 8.71 51.92
N LEU A 4 -59.86 8.94 50.61
CA LEU A 4 -59.49 8.01 49.53
C LEU A 4 -60.61 7.30 48.75
N LEU A 5 -60.81 7.85 47.55
CA LEU A 5 -61.36 7.20 46.36
C LEU A 5 -60.82 5.76 46.20
N ARG A 6 -61.71 4.76 46.21
CA ARG A 6 -61.38 3.41 45.73
C ARG A 6 -61.50 3.35 44.21
N CYS A 7 -60.37 3.53 43.54
CA CYS A 7 -60.19 3.21 42.14
C CYS A 7 -60.45 1.71 41.93
N SER A 8 -61.48 1.36 41.17
CA SER A 8 -61.95 -0.03 40.99
C SER A 8 -61.34 -0.63 39.72
N VAL A 9 -60.09 -1.10 39.79
CA VAL A 9 -59.51 -1.96 38.75
C VAL A 9 -59.68 -3.41 39.19
N THR A 10 -60.39 -4.22 38.39
CA THR A 10 -60.58 -5.65 38.65
C THR A 10 -59.26 -6.41 38.52
N TYR A 11 -59.01 -7.41 39.38
CA TYR A 11 -57.79 -8.22 39.41
C TYR A 11 -57.38 -8.80 38.04
N LEU A 12 -58.35 -9.19 37.22
CA LEU A 12 -58.11 -9.68 35.85
C LEU A 12 -57.50 -8.60 34.93
N LYS A 13 -57.91 -7.33 35.06
CA LYS A 13 -57.33 -6.21 34.31
C LYS A 13 -55.92 -5.87 34.80
N LEU A 14 -55.62 -6.07 36.08
CA LEU A 14 -54.27 -5.89 36.63
C LEU A 14 -53.31 -6.95 36.07
N LEU A 15 -53.71 -8.22 36.03
CA LEU A 15 -52.91 -9.30 35.43
C LEU A 15 -52.62 -9.06 33.95
N GLN A 16 -53.60 -8.58 33.19
CA GLN A 16 -53.45 -8.32 31.75
C GLN A 16 -52.56 -7.10 31.46
N ILE A 17 -52.54 -6.11 32.36
CA ILE A 17 -51.59 -5.00 32.32
C ILE A 17 -50.18 -5.49 32.66
N GLU A 18 -50.01 -6.33 33.69
CA GLU A 18 -48.70 -6.91 34.04
C GLU A 18 -48.11 -7.76 32.90
N ASP A 19 -48.91 -8.61 32.25
CA ASP A 19 -48.46 -9.44 31.12
C ASP A 19 -48.09 -8.61 29.90
N ASN A 20 -48.88 -7.58 29.57
CA ASN A 20 -48.53 -6.66 28.49
C ASN A 20 -47.22 -5.91 28.80
N THR A 21 -47.02 -5.47 30.04
CA THR A 21 -45.80 -4.75 30.46
C THR A 21 -44.57 -5.65 30.39
N LYS A 22 -44.68 -6.94 30.76
CA LYS A 22 -43.63 -7.95 30.58
C LYS A 22 -43.33 -8.21 29.10
N CYS A 23 -44.35 -8.29 28.26
CA CYS A 23 -44.19 -8.48 26.82
C CYS A 23 -43.43 -7.29 26.18
N PHE A 24 -43.80 -6.06 26.53
CA PHE A 24 -43.08 -4.85 26.09
C PHE A 24 -41.63 -4.82 26.58
N ALA A 25 -41.37 -5.12 27.86
CA ALA A 25 -40.01 -5.17 28.39
C ALA A 25 -39.14 -6.22 27.69
N THR A 26 -39.71 -7.38 27.39
CA THR A 26 -39.02 -8.46 26.66
C THR A 26 -38.69 -8.00 25.24
N TYR A 27 -39.63 -7.36 24.54
CA TYR A 27 -39.42 -6.83 23.19
C TYR A 27 -38.32 -5.77 23.13
N PHE A 28 -38.32 -4.80 24.06
CA PHE A 28 -37.25 -3.80 24.15
C PHE A 28 -35.89 -4.42 24.50
N TYR A 29 -35.86 -5.43 25.39
CA TYR A 29 -34.63 -6.14 25.73
C TYR A 29 -34.09 -6.94 24.54
N THR A 30 -34.94 -7.60 23.76
CA THR A 30 -34.54 -8.29 22.53
C THR A 30 -34.00 -7.32 21.48
N ILE A 31 -34.64 -6.15 21.31
CA ILE A 31 -34.12 -5.09 20.42
C ILE A 31 -32.76 -4.57 20.92
N TYR A 32 -32.62 -4.32 22.22
CA TYR A 32 -31.36 -3.87 22.81
C TYR A 32 -30.23 -4.89 22.60
N LEU A 33 -30.50 -6.18 22.84
CA LEU A 33 -29.54 -7.26 22.60
C LEU A 33 -29.18 -7.39 21.10
N ALA A 34 -30.15 -7.25 20.21
CA ALA A 34 -29.91 -7.30 18.76
C ALA A 34 -29.04 -6.12 18.30
N ILE A 35 -29.33 -4.89 18.75
CA ILE A 35 -28.51 -3.70 18.47
C ILE A 35 -27.11 -3.86 19.06
N SER A 36 -26.99 -4.36 20.29
CA SER A 36 -25.68 -4.61 20.93
C SER A 36 -24.88 -5.67 20.18
N SER A 37 -25.51 -6.74 19.70
CA SER A 37 -24.85 -7.78 18.90
C SER A 37 -24.37 -7.24 17.55
N GLU A 38 -25.18 -6.44 16.86
CA GLU A 38 -24.77 -5.79 15.60
C GLU A 38 -23.62 -4.80 15.81
N MET A 39 -23.64 -4.00 16.89
CA MET A 39 -22.53 -3.10 17.21
C MET A 39 -21.23 -3.86 17.54
N LEU A 40 -21.32 -5.01 18.21
CA LEU A 40 -20.14 -5.87 18.47
C LEU A 40 -19.57 -6.45 17.17
N LYS A 41 -20.42 -6.86 16.22
CA LYS A 41 -19.96 -7.29 14.88
C LYS A 41 -19.28 -6.14 14.15
N PHE A 42 -19.85 -4.94 14.19
CA PHE A 42 -19.25 -3.75 13.57
C PHE A 42 -17.91 -3.40 14.20
N ALA A 43 -17.80 -3.44 15.53
CA ALA A 43 -16.54 -3.21 16.25
C ALA A 43 -15.47 -4.24 15.86
N ALA A 44 -15.83 -5.53 15.77
CA ALA A 44 -14.91 -6.58 15.32
C ALA A 44 -14.47 -6.39 13.86
N ILE A 45 -15.38 -5.99 12.96
CA ILE A 45 -15.04 -5.65 11.57
C ILE A 45 -14.08 -4.46 11.53
N PHE A 46 -14.35 -3.41 12.32
CA PHE A 46 -13.51 -2.23 12.40
C PHE A 46 -12.12 -2.55 12.96
N GLU A 47 -12.03 -3.34 14.03
CA GLU A 47 -10.76 -3.82 14.59
C GLU A 47 -9.94 -4.60 13.56
N ASN A 48 -10.58 -5.49 12.79
CA ASN A 48 -9.90 -6.24 11.74
C ASN A 48 -9.38 -5.33 10.61
N ILE A 49 -10.18 -4.36 10.14
CA ILE A 49 -9.77 -3.39 9.11
C ILE A 49 -8.56 -2.57 9.60
N MET A 50 -8.61 -2.08 10.84
CA MET A 50 -7.51 -1.31 11.43
C MET A 50 -6.25 -2.16 11.62
N ALA A 51 -6.40 -3.43 12.02
CA ALA A 51 -5.29 -4.37 12.15
C ALA A 51 -4.63 -4.70 10.80
N ASP A 52 -5.43 -4.87 9.75
CA ASP A 52 -4.93 -5.16 8.40
C ASP A 52 -4.15 -3.97 7.81
N SER A 53 -4.68 -2.75 7.95
CA SER A 53 -3.96 -1.55 7.51
C SER A 53 -2.64 -1.36 8.27
N ALA A 54 -2.63 -1.58 9.59
CA ALA A 54 -1.42 -1.49 10.40
C ALA A 54 -0.38 -2.56 10.00
N LYS A 55 -0.85 -3.77 9.66
CA LYS A 55 -0.01 -4.85 9.15
C LYS A 55 0.62 -4.50 7.80
N THR A 56 -0.16 -3.96 6.86
CA THR A 56 0.34 -3.52 5.55
C THR A 56 1.42 -2.45 5.67
N GLU A 57 1.17 -1.43 6.50
CA GLU A 57 2.13 -0.37 6.72
C GLU A 57 3.47 -0.91 7.26
N GLN A 58 3.41 -1.85 8.22
CA GLN A 58 4.61 -2.48 8.76
C GLN A 58 5.36 -3.31 7.70
N GLN A 59 4.65 -4.16 6.94
CA GLN A 59 5.27 -4.95 5.87
C GLN A 59 5.93 -4.06 4.81
N PHE A 60 5.31 -2.92 4.48
CA PHE A 60 5.88 -1.95 3.56
C PHE A 60 7.18 -1.34 4.10
N LYS A 61 7.19 -0.94 5.38
CA LYS A 61 8.40 -0.43 6.06
C LYS A 61 9.52 -1.46 6.11
N ASP A 62 9.18 -2.73 6.34
CA ASP A 62 10.17 -3.82 6.39
C ASP A 62 10.85 -4.00 5.03
N VAL A 63 10.08 -4.01 3.94
CA VAL A 63 10.63 -4.08 2.58
C VAL A 63 11.47 -2.86 2.25
N LEU A 64 11.03 -1.65 2.59
CA LEU A 64 11.83 -0.44 2.38
C LEU A 64 13.14 -0.47 3.16
N THR A 65 13.12 -1.01 4.39
CA THR A 65 14.32 -1.15 5.23
C THR A 65 15.34 -2.10 4.61
N GLU A 66 14.87 -3.22 4.04
CA GLU A 66 15.72 -4.14 3.30
C GLU A 66 16.35 -3.46 2.08
N CYS A 67 15.53 -2.77 1.28
CA CYS A 67 15.98 -2.07 0.08
C CYS A 67 17.02 -0.98 0.42
N ARG A 68 16.75 -0.19 1.47
CA ARG A 68 17.65 0.84 2.01
C ARG A 68 18.98 0.24 2.47
N THR A 69 18.95 -0.89 3.18
CA THR A 69 20.15 -1.58 3.65
C THR A 69 21.02 -2.05 2.47
N LEU A 70 20.40 -2.60 1.43
CA LEU A 70 21.11 -2.97 0.20
C LEU A 70 21.68 -1.74 -0.53
N PHE A 71 20.91 -0.65 -0.60
CA PHE A 71 21.35 0.61 -1.20
C PHE A 71 22.55 1.21 -0.45
N GLN A 72 22.52 1.21 0.88
CA GLN A 72 23.64 1.66 1.71
C GLN A 72 24.92 0.85 1.46
N LYS A 73 24.83 -0.48 1.37
CA LYS A 73 25.98 -1.34 1.05
C LYS A 73 26.55 -1.02 -0.34
N LYS A 74 25.67 -0.80 -1.32
CA LYS A 74 26.07 -0.38 -2.67
C LYS A 74 26.75 0.99 -2.71
N LEU A 75 26.28 1.94 -1.91
CA LEU A 75 26.95 3.24 -1.75
C LEU A 75 28.35 3.10 -1.13
N HIS A 76 28.55 2.15 -0.21
CA HIS A 76 29.88 1.84 0.31
C HIS A 76 30.80 1.30 -0.80
N ASP A 77 30.29 0.41 -1.65
CA ASP A 77 31.12 -0.27 -2.66
C ASP A 77 31.52 0.64 -3.82
N TYR A 78 30.65 1.54 -4.26
CA TYR A 78 30.89 2.35 -5.46
C TYR A 78 30.32 3.79 -5.42
N GLY A 79 29.98 4.29 -4.24
CA GLY A 79 29.44 5.65 -4.05
C GLY A 79 28.12 5.87 -4.79
N ALA A 80 27.78 7.14 -5.01
CA ALA A 80 26.60 7.54 -5.78
C ALA A 80 26.86 7.54 -7.31
N SER A 81 27.53 6.51 -7.84
CA SER A 81 27.88 6.41 -9.28
C SER A 81 26.68 6.52 -10.23
N TRP A 82 25.48 6.21 -9.74
CA TRP A 82 24.22 6.36 -10.46
C TRP A 82 23.87 7.81 -10.82
N ARG A 83 24.52 8.81 -10.21
CA ARG A 83 24.39 10.24 -10.54
C ARG A 83 24.76 10.58 -12.00
N ILE A 84 25.56 9.72 -12.64
CA ILE A 84 25.98 9.85 -14.03
C ILE A 84 24.89 9.38 -15.01
N LEU A 85 23.92 8.58 -14.55
CA LEU A 85 22.89 8.03 -15.41
C LEU A 85 21.89 9.12 -15.82
N ARG A 86 21.70 9.29 -17.13
CA ARG A 86 20.58 10.08 -17.68
C ARG A 86 19.24 9.46 -17.27
N PRO A 87 18.16 10.25 -17.14
CA PRO A 87 16.83 9.75 -16.81
C PRO A 87 16.37 8.57 -17.67
N SER A 88 16.52 8.65 -18.99
CA SER A 88 16.15 7.56 -19.91
C SER A 88 16.94 6.26 -19.68
N SER A 89 18.19 6.36 -19.25
CA SER A 89 18.99 5.18 -18.88
C SER A 89 18.46 4.52 -17.60
N LEU A 90 17.92 5.29 -16.66
CA LEU A 90 17.24 4.74 -15.48
C LEU A 90 15.90 4.09 -15.86
N THR A 91 15.14 4.70 -16.78
CA THR A 91 13.93 4.09 -17.35
C THR A 91 14.23 2.72 -17.96
N ASP A 92 15.31 2.62 -18.74
CA ASP A 92 15.73 1.35 -19.32
C ASP A 92 16.25 0.35 -18.28
N GLN A 93 16.91 0.80 -17.21
CA GLN A 93 17.25 -0.09 -16.08
C GLN A 93 16.00 -0.70 -15.47
N LEU A 94 14.96 0.09 -15.21
CA LEU A 94 13.66 -0.42 -14.74
C LEU A 94 13.05 -1.40 -15.74
N TYR A 95 13.07 -1.07 -17.03
CA TYR A 95 12.56 -1.93 -18.09
C TYR A 95 13.22 -3.30 -18.10
N ILE A 96 14.55 -3.35 -18.01
CA ILE A 96 15.32 -4.61 -17.98
C ILE A 96 14.89 -5.48 -16.81
N LYS A 97 14.75 -4.90 -15.61
CA LYS A 97 14.33 -5.63 -14.39
C LYS A 97 12.90 -6.16 -14.53
N ALA A 98 11.95 -5.32 -14.94
CA ALA A 98 10.57 -5.74 -15.15
C ALA A 98 10.43 -6.81 -16.25
N LYS A 99 11.19 -6.69 -17.35
CA LYS A 99 11.24 -7.71 -18.41
C LYS A 99 11.82 -9.03 -17.93
N ARG A 100 12.84 -8.99 -17.07
CA ARG A 100 13.42 -10.19 -16.48
C ARG A 100 12.39 -10.91 -15.61
N ILE A 101 11.66 -10.19 -14.75
CA ILE A 101 10.57 -10.77 -13.95
C ILE A 101 9.57 -11.49 -14.85
N ARG A 102 9.01 -10.81 -15.86
CA ARG A 102 8.05 -11.41 -16.78
C ARG A 102 8.63 -12.62 -17.51
N SER A 103 9.90 -12.59 -17.88
CA SER A 103 10.57 -13.75 -18.51
C SER A 103 10.62 -14.94 -17.55
N LEU A 104 10.97 -14.74 -16.28
CA LEU A 104 10.98 -15.81 -15.27
C LEU A 104 9.57 -16.32 -14.97
N GLU A 105 8.58 -15.43 -14.91
CA GLU A 105 7.17 -15.79 -14.69
C GLU A 105 6.61 -16.65 -15.82
N ILE A 106 7.00 -16.41 -17.07
CA ILE A 106 6.53 -17.17 -18.25
C ILE A 106 7.33 -18.46 -18.42
N LYS A 107 8.68 -18.36 -18.42
CA LYS A 107 9.54 -19.50 -18.75
C LYS A 107 9.69 -20.49 -17.61
N LYS A 108 9.53 -20.04 -16.35
CA LYS A 108 9.75 -20.84 -15.14
C LYS A 108 11.16 -21.43 -15.02
N GLU A 109 12.12 -20.89 -15.77
CA GLU A 109 13.52 -21.33 -15.82
C GLU A 109 14.45 -20.14 -15.56
N SER A 110 15.53 -20.35 -14.80
CA SER A 110 16.57 -19.36 -14.55
C SER A 110 17.94 -19.95 -14.85
N LEU A 111 18.66 -19.34 -15.80
CA LEU A 111 20.02 -19.76 -16.17
C LEU A 111 21.11 -19.08 -15.33
N VAL A 112 20.76 -18.01 -14.62
CA VAL A 112 21.69 -17.17 -13.84
C VAL A 112 21.48 -17.39 -12.34
N GLY A 113 20.62 -18.33 -11.94
CA GLY A 113 20.40 -18.72 -10.54
C GLY A 113 19.65 -17.68 -9.68
N GLU A 114 19.47 -16.44 -10.15
CA GLU A 114 18.71 -15.42 -9.43
C GLU A 114 17.19 -15.58 -9.65
N GLY A 115 16.41 -15.46 -8.58
CA GLY A 115 14.95 -15.50 -8.60
C GLY A 115 14.30 -14.19 -9.04
N ILE A 116 12.98 -14.08 -8.83
CA ILE A 116 12.17 -12.89 -9.14
C ILE A 116 12.33 -11.79 -8.07
N ARG A 117 12.34 -12.16 -6.79
CA ARG A 117 12.35 -11.21 -5.66
C ARG A 117 13.48 -10.17 -5.73
N PRO A 118 14.74 -10.51 -6.08
CA PRO A 118 15.81 -9.52 -6.24
C PRO A 118 15.53 -8.46 -7.32
N GLU A 119 14.75 -8.81 -8.36
CA GLU A 119 14.38 -7.86 -9.40
C GLU A 119 13.36 -6.84 -8.91
N PHE A 120 12.39 -7.24 -8.07
CA PHE A 120 11.49 -6.29 -7.43
C PHE A 120 12.24 -5.32 -6.51
N ILE A 121 13.21 -5.81 -5.73
CA ILE A 121 14.09 -4.95 -4.92
C ILE A 121 14.89 -3.98 -5.81
N ALA A 122 15.38 -4.45 -6.96
CA ALA A 122 16.07 -3.59 -7.92
C ALA A 122 15.13 -2.52 -8.48
N LEU A 123 13.88 -2.85 -8.80
CA LEU A 123 12.87 -1.90 -9.27
C LEU A 123 12.60 -0.80 -8.23
N ILE A 124 12.52 -1.15 -6.94
CA ILE A 124 12.35 -0.17 -5.85
C ILE A 124 13.54 0.79 -5.81
N ASN A 125 14.76 0.26 -5.76
CA ASN A 125 15.97 1.07 -5.64
C ASN A 125 16.20 1.96 -6.88
N TYR A 126 16.04 1.41 -8.09
CA TYR A 126 16.17 2.21 -9.32
C TYR A 126 15.02 3.21 -9.49
N GLY A 127 13.81 2.90 -8.99
CA GLY A 127 12.69 3.84 -8.99
C GLY A 127 13.01 5.05 -8.12
N ILE A 128 13.48 4.84 -6.89
CA ILE A 128 13.89 5.92 -5.98
C ILE A 128 15.03 6.73 -6.60
N VAL A 129 16.06 6.08 -7.14
CA VAL A 129 17.16 6.76 -7.86
C VAL A 129 16.64 7.58 -9.06
N GLY A 130 15.66 7.04 -9.79
CA GLY A 130 14.96 7.73 -10.88
C GLY A 130 14.34 9.04 -10.43
N ILE A 131 13.61 9.02 -9.32
CA ILE A 131 12.96 10.22 -8.78
C ILE A 131 14.00 11.24 -8.30
N ILE A 132 15.05 10.78 -7.61
CA ILE A 132 16.17 11.66 -7.21
C ILE A 132 16.79 12.34 -8.45
N GLN A 133 16.94 11.60 -9.55
CA GLN A 133 17.48 12.15 -10.78
C GLN A 133 16.57 13.18 -11.45
N LEU A 134 15.25 12.99 -11.39
CA LEU A 134 14.30 13.98 -11.91
C LEU A 134 14.38 15.29 -11.13
N GLU A 135 14.55 15.24 -9.81
CA GLU A 135 14.69 16.44 -8.97
C GLU A 135 16.05 17.13 -9.15
N LYS A 136 17.14 16.38 -9.15
CA LYS A 136 18.50 16.96 -9.13
C LYS A 136 19.12 17.18 -10.51
N GLY A 137 18.61 16.51 -11.54
CA GLY A 137 19.30 16.35 -12.81
C GLY A 137 20.57 15.51 -12.68
N TYR A 138 21.13 15.06 -13.81
CA TYR A 138 22.33 14.22 -13.86
C TYR A 138 23.61 15.05 -13.99
N VAL A 139 24.74 14.44 -13.66
CA VAL A 139 26.07 15.09 -13.65
C VAL A 139 27.12 14.18 -14.29
N ASP A 140 28.20 14.76 -14.83
CA ASP A 140 29.27 13.97 -15.46
C ASP A 140 30.19 13.28 -14.43
N GLU A 141 30.24 13.81 -13.20
CA GLU A 141 31.02 13.28 -12.08
C GLU A 141 30.17 13.27 -10.81
N VAL A 142 30.40 12.31 -9.91
CA VAL A 142 29.62 12.15 -8.67
C VAL A 142 29.72 13.41 -7.80
N ASP A 143 28.57 14.03 -7.52
CA ASP A 143 28.44 15.33 -6.87
C ASP A 143 27.85 15.28 -5.46
N ILE A 144 27.53 14.08 -4.95
CA ILE A 144 26.95 13.89 -3.61
C ILE A 144 27.69 12.82 -2.82
N THR A 145 27.69 13.00 -1.50
CA THR A 145 28.18 12.02 -0.54
C THR A 145 27.19 10.87 -0.34
N SER A 146 27.67 9.76 0.23
CA SER A 146 26.79 8.62 0.59
C SER A 146 25.71 9.01 1.61
N ASP A 147 26.01 9.94 2.53
CA ASP A 147 25.04 10.40 3.52
C ASP A 147 23.93 11.24 2.87
N GLU A 148 24.28 12.14 1.95
CA GLU A 148 23.29 12.90 1.18
C GLU A 148 22.43 11.97 0.30
N ALA A 149 23.05 10.96 -0.33
CA ALA A 149 22.33 9.95 -1.10
C ALA A 149 21.32 9.17 -0.23
N LEU A 150 21.68 8.83 1.01
CA LEU A 150 20.78 8.16 1.95
C LEU A 150 19.65 9.07 2.43
N GLN A 151 19.92 10.35 2.69
CA GLN A 151 18.87 11.31 3.06
C GLN A 151 17.83 11.49 1.94
N LEU A 152 18.29 11.58 0.69
CA LEU A 152 17.42 11.64 -0.48
C LEU A 152 16.62 10.34 -0.65
N TYR A 153 17.26 9.19 -0.46
CA TYR A 153 16.58 7.90 -0.48
C TYR A 153 15.47 7.84 0.57
N ASP A 154 15.76 8.25 1.82
CA ASP A 154 14.82 8.21 2.94
C ASP A 154 13.61 9.13 2.71
N LYS A 155 13.84 10.32 2.14
CA LYS A 155 12.77 11.23 1.70
C LYS A 155 11.79 10.53 0.76
N TYR A 156 12.30 9.97 -0.34
CA TYR A 156 11.44 9.38 -1.37
C TYR A 156 10.84 8.04 -0.98
N ALA A 157 11.52 7.26 -0.13
CA ALA A 157 10.95 6.07 0.47
C ALA A 157 9.73 6.42 1.37
N LEU A 158 9.83 7.52 2.14
CA LEU A 158 8.71 8.02 2.94
C LEU A 158 7.56 8.51 2.06
N GLU A 159 7.85 9.24 0.98
CA GLU A 159 6.82 9.69 0.03
C GLU A 159 6.09 8.51 -0.63
N ALA A 160 6.81 7.45 -1.01
CA ALA A 160 6.22 6.22 -1.55
C ALA A 160 5.29 5.55 -0.52
N LEU A 161 5.74 5.41 0.74
CA LEU A 161 4.92 4.89 1.84
C LEU A 161 3.64 5.71 2.03
N GLN A 162 3.76 7.04 2.07
CA GLN A 162 2.60 7.93 2.23
C GLN A 162 1.63 7.84 1.05
N LEU A 163 2.13 7.72 -0.18
CA LEU A 163 1.31 7.51 -1.35
C LEU A 163 0.57 6.17 -1.28
N MET A 164 1.27 5.11 -0.87
CA MET A 164 0.66 3.80 -0.65
C MET A 164 -0.45 3.90 0.39
N THR A 165 -0.21 4.50 1.55
CA THR A 165 -1.22 4.66 2.61
C THR A 165 -2.46 5.39 2.11
N ARG A 166 -2.30 6.51 1.37
CA ARG A 166 -3.44 7.24 0.79
C ARG A 166 -4.21 6.40 -0.21
N LYS A 167 -3.53 5.76 -1.16
CA LYS A 167 -4.21 4.92 -2.16
C LYS A 167 -4.88 3.72 -1.50
N ASN A 168 -4.22 3.10 -0.54
CA ASN A 168 -4.73 1.90 0.11
C ASN A 168 -5.97 2.18 0.96
N HIS A 169 -6.09 3.39 1.54
CA HIS A 169 -7.33 3.86 2.15
C HIS A 169 -8.50 3.91 1.14
N ASP A 170 -8.24 4.31 -0.11
CA ASP A 170 -9.29 4.43 -1.14
C ASP A 170 -9.62 3.10 -1.83
N TYR A 171 -8.70 2.13 -1.80
CA TYR A 171 -8.83 0.83 -2.49
C TYR A 171 -8.99 -0.37 -1.54
N ASP A 172 -9.09 -0.16 -0.22
CA ASP A 172 -9.36 -1.19 0.80
C ASP A 172 -8.53 -2.48 0.62
N GLU A 173 -7.19 -2.37 0.56
CA GLU A 173 -6.29 -3.53 0.43
C GLU A 173 -6.52 -4.39 -0.83
N ALA A 174 -7.22 -3.90 -1.86
CA ALA A 174 -7.54 -4.67 -3.07
C ALA A 174 -6.30 -5.31 -3.73
N TRP A 175 -5.14 -4.67 -3.61
CA TRP A 175 -3.87 -5.19 -4.09
C TRP A 175 -3.55 -6.58 -3.52
N ARG A 176 -3.97 -6.89 -2.28
CA ARG A 176 -3.77 -8.21 -1.66
C ARG A 176 -4.50 -9.35 -2.35
N SER A 177 -5.55 -9.05 -3.11
CA SER A 177 -6.32 -10.07 -3.86
C SER A 177 -5.84 -10.22 -5.31
N MET A 178 -4.83 -9.45 -5.73
CA MET A 178 -4.29 -9.52 -7.08
C MET A 178 -3.30 -10.68 -7.25
N ARG A 179 -3.12 -11.10 -8.50
CA ARG A 179 -2.07 -12.06 -8.89
C ARG A 179 -0.71 -11.35 -8.87
N VAL A 180 0.35 -12.03 -8.44
CA VAL A 180 1.73 -11.47 -8.44
C VAL A 180 2.14 -10.96 -9.82
N SER A 181 1.82 -11.70 -10.88
CA SER A 181 2.13 -11.31 -12.27
C SER A 181 1.46 -10.01 -12.71
N SER A 182 0.33 -9.62 -12.10
CA SER A 182 -0.33 -8.35 -12.41
C SER A 182 0.51 -7.14 -11.98
N TYR A 183 1.31 -7.25 -10.91
CA TYR A 183 2.22 -6.16 -10.53
C TYR A 183 3.28 -5.94 -11.62
N THR A 184 3.84 -7.02 -12.17
CA THR A 184 4.81 -6.96 -13.27
C THR A 184 4.24 -6.25 -14.48
N ASP A 185 3.02 -6.60 -14.90
CA ASP A 185 2.37 -5.99 -16.06
C ASP A 185 2.02 -4.50 -15.82
N PHE A 186 1.60 -4.14 -14.61
CA PHE A 186 1.35 -2.74 -14.23
C PHE A 186 2.64 -1.92 -14.23
N ILE A 187 3.74 -2.47 -13.69
CA ILE A 187 5.06 -1.85 -13.74
C ILE A 187 5.51 -1.64 -15.19
N LEU A 188 5.39 -2.66 -16.04
CA LEU A 188 5.74 -2.54 -17.46
C LEU A 188 4.93 -1.47 -18.18
N THR A 189 3.64 -1.35 -17.87
CA THR A 189 2.77 -0.32 -18.44
C THR A 189 3.19 1.07 -17.99
N LYS A 190 3.53 1.24 -16.71
CA LYS A 190 4.04 2.51 -16.16
C LYS A 190 5.37 2.89 -16.78
N ILE A 191 6.29 1.95 -16.95
CA ILE A 191 7.56 2.16 -17.66
C ILE A 191 7.31 2.60 -19.10
N GLN A 192 6.39 1.95 -19.82
CA GLN A 192 6.07 2.36 -21.19
C GLN A 192 5.56 3.80 -21.23
N ARG A 193 4.68 4.20 -20.30
CA ARG A 193 4.21 5.60 -20.21
C ARG A 193 5.34 6.59 -20.00
N VAL A 194 6.30 6.27 -19.13
CA VAL A 194 7.50 7.11 -18.93
C VAL A 194 8.25 7.28 -20.25
N LYS A 195 8.49 6.20 -21.00
CA LYS A 195 9.17 6.27 -22.30
C LYS A 195 8.44 7.17 -23.29
N GLU A 196 7.11 7.03 -23.40
CA GLU A 196 6.30 7.91 -24.27
C GLU A 196 6.42 9.40 -23.86
N ILE A 197 6.46 9.68 -22.55
CA ILE A 197 6.63 11.05 -22.03
C ILE A 197 8.03 11.59 -22.33
N GLU A 198 9.07 10.75 -22.16
CA GLU A 198 10.45 11.10 -22.50
C GLU A 198 10.62 11.38 -24.01
N ASP A 199 9.96 10.60 -24.87
CA ASP A 199 10.03 10.74 -26.33
C ASP A 199 9.40 12.05 -26.83
N ILE A 200 8.36 12.55 -26.15
CA ILE A 200 7.78 13.88 -26.39
C ILE A 200 8.45 14.98 -25.57
N GLN A 201 9.61 14.72 -24.97
CA GLN A 201 10.39 15.69 -24.18
C GLN A 201 9.61 16.31 -23.01
N GLY A 202 8.69 15.55 -22.42
CA GLY A 202 7.87 16.01 -21.31
C GLY A 202 6.70 16.92 -21.68
N ASP A 203 6.39 17.12 -22.97
CA ASP A 203 5.29 17.97 -23.44
C ASP A 203 3.91 17.28 -23.28
N THR A 204 3.56 16.95 -22.04
CA THR A 204 2.30 16.27 -21.71
C THR A 204 1.14 17.26 -21.66
N LEU A 205 0.04 16.95 -22.36
CA LEU A 205 -1.17 17.79 -22.34
C LEU A 205 -2.01 17.61 -21.07
N VAL A 206 -2.15 16.37 -20.60
CA VAL A 206 -3.08 15.99 -19.50
C VAL A 206 -2.54 14.91 -18.58
N SER A 207 -1.38 14.32 -18.92
CA SER A 207 -0.86 13.15 -18.22
C SER A 207 -0.17 13.52 -16.92
N GLU A 208 -0.15 12.58 -15.97
CA GLU A 208 0.72 12.64 -14.80
C GLU A 208 2.19 12.60 -15.22
N GLY A 209 3.06 13.25 -14.45
CA GLY A 209 4.49 13.31 -14.69
C GLY A 209 5.21 11.96 -14.56
N ILE A 210 6.50 11.96 -14.92
CA ILE A 210 7.37 10.76 -14.82
C ILE A 210 7.50 10.32 -13.36
N ASP A 211 7.62 11.27 -12.44
CA ASP A 211 7.71 11.07 -10.99
C ASP A 211 6.54 10.25 -10.43
N ALA A 212 5.30 10.59 -10.81
CA ALA A 212 4.10 9.84 -10.41
C ALA A 212 4.13 8.39 -10.91
N ASN A 213 4.61 8.17 -12.14
CA ASN A 213 4.75 6.83 -12.69
C ASN A 213 5.86 6.02 -11.98
N TYR A 214 6.97 6.65 -11.59
CA TYR A 214 8.02 6.02 -10.78
C TYR A 214 7.52 5.66 -9.37
N MET A 215 6.76 6.53 -8.72
CA MET A 215 6.15 6.22 -7.42
C MET A 215 5.22 5.00 -7.48
N ASP A 216 4.42 4.89 -8.55
CA ASP A 216 3.57 3.72 -8.75
C ASP A 216 4.39 2.45 -9.02
N ILE A 217 5.47 2.54 -9.79
CA ILE A 217 6.38 1.40 -10.01
C ILE A 217 6.97 0.91 -8.67
N ILE A 218 7.41 1.84 -7.80
CA ILE A 218 7.92 1.51 -6.47
C ILE A 218 6.85 0.79 -5.65
N ASN A 219 5.64 1.33 -5.57
CA ASN A 219 4.56 0.74 -4.77
C ASN A 219 4.18 -0.67 -5.27
N TYR A 220 4.01 -0.86 -6.57
CA TYR A 220 3.73 -2.19 -7.13
C TYR A 220 4.89 -3.17 -6.90
N ALA A 221 6.14 -2.71 -6.96
CA ALA A 221 7.29 -3.56 -6.68
C ALA A 221 7.34 -3.97 -5.21
N VAL A 222 7.04 -3.06 -4.27
CA VAL A 222 6.93 -3.39 -2.83
C VAL A 222 5.82 -4.42 -2.61
N PHE A 223 4.64 -4.25 -3.22
CA PHE A 223 3.56 -5.24 -3.14
C PHE A 223 3.99 -6.61 -3.66
N GLY A 224 4.75 -6.64 -4.75
CA GLY A 224 5.37 -7.87 -5.27
C GLY A 224 6.27 -8.54 -4.24
N VAL A 225 7.15 -7.80 -3.57
CA VAL A 225 8.02 -8.34 -2.50
C VAL A 225 7.21 -8.87 -1.32
N ILE A 226 6.20 -8.12 -0.86
CA ILE A 226 5.34 -8.53 0.26
C ILE A 226 4.64 -9.83 -0.09
N LYS A 227 3.99 -9.91 -1.26
CA LYS A 227 3.26 -11.11 -1.68
C LYS A 227 4.13 -12.34 -1.77
N MET A 228 5.31 -12.22 -2.35
CA MET A 228 6.27 -13.31 -2.42
C MET A 228 6.84 -13.75 -1.07
N SER A 229 6.63 -12.97 0.00
CA SER A 229 7.04 -13.32 1.36
C SER A 229 5.89 -13.94 2.18
N GLU A 230 4.66 -13.90 1.67
CA GLU A 230 3.46 -14.52 2.25
C GLU A 230 3.13 -15.90 1.65
N GLU A 231 3.68 -16.21 0.47
CA GLU A 231 3.57 -17.50 -0.25
C GLU A 231 4.65 -18.49 0.18
#